data_AF-A0A0M0K158-F1
#
_entry.id   AF-A0A0M0K158-F1
#
_cell.length_a   1.000
_cell.length_b   1.000
_cell.length_c   1.000
_cell.angle_alpha   90.00
_cell.angle_beta   90.00
_cell.angle_gamma   90.00
#
_symmetry.space_group_name_H-M   'P 1'
#
loop_
_entity.id
_entity.type
_entity.pdbx_description
1 polymer ?
#
loop_
_entity_poly.entity_id
_entity_poly.type
_entity_poly.pdbx_seq_one_letter_code
_entity_poly.pdbx_strand_id
1 'polypeptide(L)'
;MGAGSSVSLKKARESEEFAEKVFKDFDTNGDGTLSVIELYDAAVKYGEAIDGEWSLDRIKEALDRFDANGDKKLDLQEFKMALSQLEDKKRSKFKKAGAAVLDKAGTKGNTKLKKALKRSFTWKKDVASVADAAMDAAEEAEEVAEAALIAAAAGTVDDPELTPEQRLEKQREAFWTRQDGYTCWQVPFALNRSKMPWLKDGETGLAVAMKRCREMGKTPLLVDTSYEQVVINWLDGLGEAVLTLDAHQMFLDERAATRSHKDVMRDSRLMLIKAMREGLTLHIRMNNKVTEFTGGLYCDEESFPLSVFDQRVIDDLLKSFSTSTPIPPGLDKATWLGLWQKKEVHPFAKILREPDLTIDGGFFAAPGFNVVVTTTFKVDEYMSMLRNALPINRLQGINPLPSPV
;
A
#
# COMPACT_ATOMS: atom_id res chain seq x y z
N MET A 1 30.92 -49.54 -10.34
CA MET A 1 30.92 -48.15 -10.88
C MET A 1 29.70 -48.03 -11.80
N GLY A 2 28.83 -47.02 -11.60
CA GLY A 2 27.67 -46.81 -12.48
C GLY A 2 26.40 -46.19 -11.88
N ALA A 3 26.27 -46.08 -10.55
CA ALA A 3 25.05 -45.55 -9.91
C ALA A 3 25.11 -44.04 -9.55
N GLY A 4 26.26 -43.39 -9.71
CA GLY A 4 26.46 -41.99 -9.28
C GLY A 4 26.07 -40.92 -10.30
N SER A 5 26.16 -41.20 -11.61
CA SER A 5 25.86 -40.19 -12.66
C SER A 5 24.37 -40.03 -12.97
N SER A 6 23.57 -41.09 -12.86
CA SER A 6 22.13 -41.03 -13.18
C SER A 6 21.30 -40.34 -12.11
N VAL A 7 21.75 -40.39 -10.85
CA VAL A 7 21.10 -39.72 -9.71
C VAL A 7 21.34 -38.21 -9.76
N SER A 8 22.54 -37.76 -10.14
CA SER A 8 22.87 -36.33 -10.27
C SER A 8 22.16 -35.67 -11.44
N LEU A 9 21.98 -36.36 -12.57
CA LEU A 9 21.25 -35.85 -13.74
C LEU A 9 19.73 -35.79 -13.51
N LYS A 10 19.16 -36.78 -12.80
CA LYS A 10 17.74 -36.74 -12.42
C LYS A 10 17.43 -35.59 -11.46
N LYS A 11 18.28 -35.40 -10.46
CA LYS A 11 18.10 -34.34 -9.46
C LYS A 11 18.19 -32.94 -10.07
N ALA A 12 19.10 -32.73 -11.03
CA ALA A 12 19.21 -31.47 -11.76
C ALA A 12 17.99 -31.19 -12.65
N ARG A 13 17.46 -32.23 -13.32
CA ARG A 13 16.27 -32.10 -14.16
C ARG A 13 15.00 -31.86 -13.34
N GLU A 14 14.87 -32.52 -12.19
CA GLU A 14 13.78 -32.30 -11.23
C GLU A 14 13.82 -30.90 -10.63
N SER A 15 15.01 -30.35 -10.33
CA SER A 15 15.14 -28.96 -9.85
C SER A 15 14.83 -27.92 -10.94
N GLU A 16 15.13 -28.22 -12.20
CA GLU A 16 14.85 -27.34 -13.32
C GLU A 16 13.36 -27.30 -13.67
N GLU A 17 12.72 -28.47 -13.76
CA GLU A 17 11.27 -28.59 -13.95
C GLU A 17 10.49 -27.98 -12.78
N PHE A 18 11.04 -28.00 -11.55
CA PHE A 18 10.46 -27.34 -10.39
C PHE A 18 10.56 -25.81 -10.49
N ALA A 19 11.75 -25.27 -10.80
CA ALA A 19 11.95 -23.83 -10.92
C ALA A 19 11.04 -23.19 -11.99
N GLU A 20 10.84 -23.86 -13.12
CA GLU A 20 9.95 -23.38 -14.19
C GLU A 20 8.46 -23.37 -13.79
N LYS A 21 8.02 -24.38 -13.04
CA LYS A 21 6.65 -24.42 -12.51
C LYS A 21 6.40 -23.34 -11.48
N VAL A 22 7.35 -23.13 -10.58
CA VAL A 22 7.26 -22.09 -9.54
C VAL A 22 7.29 -20.71 -10.18
N PHE A 23 8.18 -20.47 -11.15
CA PHE A 23 8.26 -19.21 -11.88
C PHE A 23 6.93 -18.87 -12.55
N LYS A 24 6.32 -19.84 -13.25
CA LYS A 24 5.03 -19.65 -13.92
C LYS A 24 3.87 -19.37 -12.96
N ASP A 25 3.93 -19.87 -11.74
CA ASP A 25 2.90 -19.60 -10.73
C ASP A 25 3.09 -18.23 -10.05
N PHE A 26 4.31 -17.70 -10.06
CA PHE A 26 4.63 -16.39 -9.48
C PHE A 26 4.39 -15.27 -10.52
N ASP A 27 4.68 -15.52 -11.79
CA ASP A 27 4.45 -14.62 -12.94
C ASP A 27 2.96 -14.51 -13.24
N THR A 28 2.28 -13.66 -12.46
CA THR A 28 0.81 -13.59 -12.41
C THR A 28 0.28 -12.81 -13.60
N ASN A 29 1.05 -11.84 -14.11
CA ASN A 29 0.69 -11.06 -15.28
C ASN A 29 1.12 -11.71 -16.61
N GLY A 30 1.98 -12.74 -16.57
CA GLY A 30 2.46 -13.51 -17.72
C GLY A 30 3.43 -12.74 -18.61
N ASP A 31 4.12 -11.73 -18.07
CA ASP A 31 5.05 -10.88 -18.81
C ASP A 31 6.44 -11.54 -19.00
N GLY A 32 6.65 -12.72 -18.41
CA GLY A 32 7.89 -13.50 -18.52
C GLY A 32 8.96 -13.07 -17.52
N THR A 33 8.63 -12.20 -16.57
CA THR A 33 9.52 -11.67 -15.52
C THR A 33 8.81 -11.63 -14.17
N LEU A 34 9.54 -11.69 -13.07
CA LEU A 34 8.96 -11.59 -11.71
C LEU A 34 9.26 -10.23 -11.11
N SER A 35 8.21 -9.43 -10.94
CA SER A 35 8.30 -8.13 -10.25
C SER A 35 8.39 -8.27 -8.73
N VAL A 36 8.77 -7.19 -8.04
CA VAL A 36 8.76 -7.09 -6.57
C VAL A 36 7.41 -7.50 -5.98
N ILE A 37 6.32 -7.10 -6.65
CA ILE A 37 4.95 -7.35 -6.21
C ILE A 37 4.63 -8.83 -6.36
N GLU A 38 4.96 -9.44 -7.50
CA GLU A 38 4.73 -10.87 -7.74
C GLU A 38 5.58 -11.77 -6.83
N LEU A 39 6.83 -11.39 -6.55
CA LEU A 39 7.67 -12.08 -5.58
C LEU A 39 7.15 -11.95 -4.14
N TYR A 40 6.56 -10.81 -3.79
CA TYR A 40 5.91 -10.59 -2.50
C TYR A 40 4.62 -11.40 -2.38
N ASP A 41 3.76 -11.34 -3.38
CA ASP A 41 2.50 -12.09 -3.43
C ASP A 41 2.77 -13.59 -3.36
N ALA A 42 3.80 -14.06 -4.05
CA ALA A 42 4.23 -15.44 -3.96
C ALA A 42 4.86 -15.79 -2.59
N ALA A 43 5.65 -14.90 -2.00
CA ALA A 43 6.20 -15.11 -0.66
C ALA A 43 5.09 -15.16 0.41
N VAL A 44 4.01 -14.42 0.24
CA VAL A 44 2.81 -14.46 1.09
C VAL A 44 2.04 -15.76 0.85
N LYS A 45 1.80 -16.14 -0.42
CA LYS A 45 1.10 -17.37 -0.82
C LYS A 45 1.80 -18.66 -0.38
N TYR A 46 3.14 -18.68 -0.35
CA TYR A 46 3.96 -19.85 -0.01
C TYR A 46 4.66 -19.74 1.34
N GLY A 47 4.40 -18.69 2.11
CA GLY A 47 5.11 -18.34 3.35
C GLY A 47 5.01 -19.39 4.45
N GLU A 48 3.94 -20.17 4.49
CA GLU A 48 3.79 -21.29 5.45
C GLU A 48 4.70 -22.49 5.13
N ALA A 49 5.14 -22.66 3.87
CA ALA A 49 5.97 -23.79 3.44
C ALA A 49 7.49 -23.56 3.63
N ILE A 50 7.92 -22.31 3.80
CA ILE A 50 9.33 -21.93 3.89
C ILE A 50 9.56 -21.22 5.23
N ASP A 51 9.78 -22.01 6.28
CA ASP A 51 10.11 -21.54 7.63
C ASP A 51 11.26 -20.50 7.60
N GLY A 52 10.91 -19.21 7.64
CA GLY A 52 11.81 -18.07 7.66
C GLY A 52 11.40 -16.87 6.79
N GLU A 53 10.96 -15.81 7.46
CA GLU A 53 10.98 -14.37 7.10
C GLU A 53 11.42 -14.05 5.65
N TRP A 54 10.47 -13.97 4.73
CA TRP A 54 10.63 -13.22 3.48
C TRP A 54 10.04 -11.83 3.68
N SER A 55 10.79 -10.94 4.35
CA SER A 55 10.43 -9.53 4.40
C SER A 55 10.63 -8.87 3.03
N LEU A 56 9.90 -7.79 2.74
CA LEU A 56 10.11 -7.00 1.52
C LEU A 56 11.57 -6.58 1.32
N ASP A 57 12.31 -6.31 2.41
CA ASP A 57 13.74 -6.01 2.34
C ASP A 57 14.58 -7.19 1.84
N ARG A 58 14.22 -8.43 2.17
CA ARG A 58 14.90 -9.62 1.64
C ARG A 58 14.52 -9.91 0.19
N ILE A 59 13.29 -9.59 -0.20
CA ILE A 59 12.84 -9.70 -1.59
C ILE A 59 13.56 -8.65 -2.45
N LYS A 60 13.69 -7.42 -1.96
CA LYS A 60 14.49 -6.35 -2.59
C LYS A 60 15.98 -6.70 -2.61
N GLU A 61 16.54 -7.23 -1.52
CA GLU A 61 17.95 -7.70 -1.49
C GLU A 61 18.17 -8.87 -2.45
N ALA A 62 17.20 -9.76 -2.61
CA ALA A 62 17.26 -10.84 -3.59
C ALA A 62 17.22 -10.29 -5.01
N LEU A 63 16.28 -9.39 -5.31
CA LEU A 63 16.21 -8.71 -6.60
C LEU A 63 17.52 -7.99 -6.93
N ASP A 64 17.99 -7.09 -6.07
CA ASP A 64 19.24 -6.33 -6.29
C ASP A 64 20.49 -7.22 -6.43
N ARG A 65 20.44 -8.46 -5.93
CA ARG A 65 21.55 -9.40 -5.99
C ARG A 65 21.53 -10.31 -7.22
N PHE A 66 20.35 -10.61 -7.75
CA PHE A 66 20.16 -11.61 -8.80
C PHE A 66 19.69 -11.01 -10.13
N ASP A 67 19.17 -9.78 -10.12
CA ASP A 67 18.92 -8.94 -11.28
C ASP A 67 20.26 -8.52 -11.90
N ALA A 68 20.68 -9.26 -12.93
CA ALA A 68 21.94 -9.03 -13.62
C ALA A 68 21.81 -8.00 -14.75
N ASN A 69 20.58 -7.81 -15.26
CA ASN A 69 20.31 -6.93 -16.38
C ASN A 69 19.91 -5.49 -15.93
N GLY A 70 19.58 -5.30 -14.66
CA GLY A 70 19.24 -4.03 -14.02
C GLY A 70 17.80 -3.55 -14.23
N ASP A 71 16.89 -4.44 -14.66
CA ASP A 71 15.49 -4.10 -14.98
C ASP A 71 14.55 -4.11 -13.77
N LYS A 72 15.08 -4.41 -12.58
CA LYS A 72 14.35 -4.51 -11.31
C LYS A 72 13.29 -5.61 -11.27
N LYS A 73 13.42 -6.61 -12.12
CA LYS A 73 12.65 -7.85 -12.13
C LYS A 73 13.61 -9.04 -12.13
N LEU A 74 13.08 -10.26 -12.01
CA LEU A 74 13.86 -11.49 -12.25
C LEU A 74 13.32 -12.21 -13.47
N ASP A 75 14.16 -12.42 -14.46
CA ASP A 75 13.86 -13.38 -15.51
C ASP A 75 14.04 -14.83 -15.00
N LEU A 76 13.63 -15.81 -15.82
CA LEU A 76 13.68 -17.22 -15.44
C LEU A 76 15.11 -17.71 -15.12
N GLN A 77 16.14 -17.17 -15.78
CA GLN A 77 17.53 -17.56 -15.54
C GLN A 77 18.03 -16.99 -14.22
N GLU A 78 17.74 -15.72 -13.95
CA GLU A 78 18.07 -15.03 -12.70
C GLU A 78 17.36 -15.68 -11.50
N PHE A 79 16.10 -16.06 -11.68
CA PHE A 79 15.33 -16.80 -10.68
C PHE A 79 15.92 -18.18 -10.36
N LYS A 80 16.35 -18.94 -11.37
CA LYS A 80 17.04 -20.24 -11.19
C LYS A 80 18.35 -20.06 -10.38
N MET A 81 19.11 -19.00 -10.66
CA MET A 81 20.34 -18.67 -9.92
C MET A 81 20.05 -18.30 -8.46
N ALA A 82 18.98 -17.55 -8.21
CA ALA A 82 18.54 -17.19 -6.87
C ALA A 82 18.20 -18.42 -6.01
N LEU A 83 17.40 -19.35 -6.55
CA LEU A 83 17.01 -20.59 -5.85
C LEU A 83 18.21 -21.45 -5.47
N SER A 84 19.16 -21.66 -6.39
CA SER A 84 20.35 -22.47 -6.12
C SER A 84 21.21 -21.90 -4.98
N GLN A 85 21.37 -20.57 -4.89
CA GLN A 85 22.19 -19.95 -3.84
C GLN A 85 21.51 -19.97 -2.46
N LEU A 86 20.17 -19.99 -2.41
CA LEU A 86 19.41 -20.06 -1.17
C LEU A 86 19.49 -21.45 -0.53
N GLU A 87 19.48 -22.51 -1.34
CA GLU A 87 19.65 -23.90 -0.88
C GLU A 87 21.05 -24.13 -0.25
N ASP A 88 22.10 -23.56 -0.86
CA ASP A 88 23.47 -23.67 -0.35
C ASP A 88 23.70 -22.90 0.97
N LYS A 89 23.05 -21.73 1.13
CA LYS A 89 23.13 -20.93 2.37
C LYS A 89 22.46 -21.63 3.55
N LYS A 90 21.29 -22.27 3.36
CA LYS A 90 20.62 -23.07 4.40
C LYS A 90 21.54 -24.21 4.84
N ARG A 91 22.10 -24.96 3.89
CA ARG A 91 23.01 -26.09 4.15
C ARG A 91 24.28 -25.68 4.91
N SER A 92 24.83 -24.49 4.62
CA SER A 92 26.03 -23.94 5.27
C SER A 92 25.76 -23.43 6.71
N LYS A 93 24.62 -22.77 6.96
CA LYS A 93 24.22 -22.31 8.31
C LYS A 93 24.04 -23.48 9.28
N PHE A 94 23.39 -24.56 8.86
CA PHE A 94 23.24 -25.77 9.68
C PHE A 94 24.57 -26.46 9.99
N LYS A 95 25.52 -26.45 9.04
CA LYS A 95 26.86 -27.02 9.23
C LYS A 95 27.72 -26.20 10.21
N LYS A 96 27.62 -24.86 10.17
CA LYS A 96 28.28 -23.96 11.13
C LYS A 96 27.69 -24.05 12.54
N ALA A 97 26.37 -24.10 12.67
CA ALA A 97 25.71 -24.27 13.96
C ALA A 97 26.04 -25.63 14.62
N GLY A 98 26.15 -26.70 13.83
CA GLY A 98 26.61 -28.01 14.31
C GLY A 98 28.08 -28.04 14.73
N ALA A 99 28.97 -27.37 13.99
CA ALA A 99 30.40 -27.33 14.30
C ALA A 99 30.72 -26.49 15.55
N ALA A 100 30.06 -25.35 15.75
CA ALA A 100 30.26 -24.49 16.93
C ALA A 100 29.82 -25.14 18.25
N VAL A 101 28.89 -26.10 18.19
CA VAL A 101 28.42 -26.87 19.36
C VAL A 101 29.39 -28.02 19.70
N LEU A 102 30.11 -28.56 18.72
CA LEU A 102 31.08 -29.64 18.93
C LEU A 102 32.44 -29.14 19.45
N ASP A 103 32.87 -27.94 19.04
CA ASP A 103 34.17 -27.36 19.44
C ASP A 103 34.21 -26.92 20.92
N LYS A 104 33.06 -26.58 21.51
CA LYS A 104 32.93 -26.25 22.95
C LYS A 104 32.64 -27.46 23.85
N ALA A 105 32.52 -28.65 23.28
CA ALA A 105 32.24 -29.89 24.02
C ALA A 105 33.46 -30.84 24.00
N GLY A 106 34.63 -30.29 24.31
CA GLY A 106 35.72 -31.10 24.84
C GLY A 106 35.31 -31.65 26.21
N THR A 107 35.06 -32.95 26.26
CA THR A 107 34.96 -33.82 27.44
C THR A 107 33.69 -33.78 28.31
N LYS A 108 32.91 -34.86 28.11
CA LYS A 108 32.07 -35.60 29.07
C LYS A 108 31.06 -34.83 29.93
N GLY A 109 29.80 -34.97 29.50
CA GLY A 109 28.72 -35.35 30.40
C GLY A 109 27.97 -34.19 31.06
N ASN A 110 26.82 -33.82 30.49
CA ASN A 110 25.74 -33.32 31.33
C ASN A 110 24.36 -33.57 30.70
N THR A 111 23.75 -34.70 31.09
CA THR A 111 22.35 -35.06 30.82
C THR A 111 21.35 -34.02 31.38
N LYS A 112 21.79 -33.15 32.30
CA LYS A 112 21.03 -31.99 32.79
C LYS A 112 20.85 -30.90 31.73
N LEU A 113 21.82 -30.64 30.84
CA LEU A 113 21.67 -29.65 29.75
C LEU A 113 20.66 -30.13 28.68
N LYS A 114 20.69 -31.42 28.35
CA LYS A 114 19.70 -32.05 27.43
C LYS A 114 18.29 -32.05 28.00
N LYS A 115 18.11 -32.18 29.33
CA LYS A 115 16.81 -32.07 30.00
C LYS A 115 16.35 -30.62 30.16
N ALA A 116 17.26 -29.66 30.39
CA ALA A 116 16.93 -28.24 30.49
C ALA A 116 16.49 -27.64 29.14
N LEU A 117 17.15 -28.00 28.03
CA LEU A 117 16.73 -27.59 26.68
C LEU A 117 15.35 -28.17 26.29
N LYS A 118 14.99 -29.33 26.83
CA LYS A 118 13.66 -29.95 26.65
C LYS A 118 12.56 -29.33 27.54
N ARG A 119 12.94 -28.70 28.67
CA ARG A 119 12.01 -28.06 29.62
C ARG A 119 11.76 -26.58 29.29
N SER A 120 12.72 -25.88 28.69
CA SER A 120 12.47 -24.53 28.14
C SER A 120 11.56 -24.57 26.89
N PHE A 121 11.38 -25.76 26.29
CA PHE A 121 10.45 -26.01 25.19
C PHE A 121 9.00 -26.23 25.65
N THR A 122 8.74 -26.49 26.94
CA THR A 122 7.39 -26.86 27.44
C THR A 122 6.61 -25.74 28.10
N TRP A 123 7.25 -24.68 28.60
CA TRP A 123 6.53 -23.53 29.18
C TRP A 123 5.74 -22.69 28.15
N LYS A 124 6.12 -22.75 26.86
CA LYS A 124 5.34 -22.16 25.75
C LYS A 124 3.97 -22.82 25.57
N LYS A 125 3.78 -24.06 26.05
CA LYS A 125 2.55 -24.83 25.82
C LYS A 125 1.42 -24.49 26.79
N ASP A 126 1.76 -24.01 27.99
CA ASP A 126 0.78 -23.69 29.05
C ASP A 126 0.36 -22.21 29.04
N VAL A 127 1.16 -21.31 28.43
CA VAL A 127 0.77 -19.91 28.20
C VAL A 127 0.00 -19.75 26.89
N ALA A 128 0.31 -20.59 25.88
CA ALA A 128 -0.49 -20.70 24.67
C ALA A 128 -1.92 -21.14 25.00
N SER A 129 -2.16 -22.14 25.85
CA SER A 129 -3.54 -22.61 26.12
C SER A 129 -4.45 -21.61 26.85
N VAL A 130 -3.90 -20.65 27.61
CA VAL A 130 -4.68 -19.60 28.30
C VAL A 130 -4.87 -18.36 27.41
N ALA A 131 -3.88 -18.07 26.56
CA ALA A 131 -4.00 -17.03 25.54
C ALA A 131 -4.93 -17.47 24.40
N ASP A 132 -4.85 -18.73 23.97
CA ASP A 132 -5.74 -19.38 23.00
C ASP A 132 -7.17 -19.38 23.55
N ALA A 133 -7.43 -19.81 24.80
CA ALA A 133 -8.79 -19.78 25.36
C ALA A 133 -9.38 -18.37 25.58
N ALA A 134 -8.54 -17.34 25.76
CA ALA A 134 -8.98 -15.94 25.88
C ALA A 134 -9.14 -15.27 24.51
N MET A 135 -8.37 -15.69 23.51
CA MET A 135 -8.51 -15.30 22.12
C MET A 135 -9.71 -16.01 21.49
N ASP A 136 -9.91 -17.31 21.70
CA ASP A 136 -11.08 -18.08 21.28
C ASP A 136 -12.39 -17.46 21.84
N ALA A 137 -12.41 -16.98 23.09
CA ALA A 137 -13.58 -16.33 23.69
C ALA A 137 -13.82 -14.89 23.19
N ALA A 138 -12.77 -14.19 22.74
CA ALA A 138 -12.86 -12.87 22.14
C ALA A 138 -13.20 -12.95 20.64
N GLU A 139 -12.67 -13.97 19.97
CA GLU A 139 -12.92 -14.36 18.59
C GLU A 139 -14.32 -14.94 18.44
N GLU A 140 -14.84 -15.74 19.39
CA GLU A 140 -16.26 -16.11 19.42
C GLU A 140 -17.18 -14.90 19.67
N ALA A 141 -16.76 -13.92 20.48
CA ALA A 141 -17.58 -12.72 20.71
C ALA A 141 -17.58 -11.75 19.50
N GLU A 142 -16.45 -11.66 18.80
CA GLU A 142 -16.28 -10.87 17.57
C GLU A 142 -16.88 -11.60 16.36
N GLU A 143 -16.73 -12.92 16.24
CA GLU A 143 -17.43 -13.78 15.26
C GLU A 143 -18.93 -13.79 15.51
N VAL A 144 -19.44 -13.77 16.75
CA VAL A 144 -20.89 -13.71 16.98
C VAL A 144 -21.45 -12.33 16.65
N ALA A 145 -20.69 -11.25 16.91
CA ALA A 145 -21.06 -9.90 16.50
C ALA A 145 -20.96 -9.71 14.98
N GLU A 146 -19.93 -10.28 14.35
CA GLU A 146 -19.71 -10.26 12.91
C GLU A 146 -20.66 -11.22 12.20
N ALA A 147 -20.98 -12.38 12.74
CA ALA A 147 -21.98 -13.32 12.25
C ALA A 147 -23.41 -12.80 12.47
N ALA A 148 -23.67 -11.97 13.49
CA ALA A 148 -24.93 -11.26 13.62
C ALA A 148 -25.05 -10.13 12.57
N LEU A 149 -23.95 -9.44 12.25
CA LEU A 149 -23.86 -8.45 11.17
C LEU A 149 -23.90 -9.08 9.76
N ILE A 150 -23.26 -10.24 9.59
CA ILE A 150 -23.28 -11.07 8.38
C ILE A 150 -24.64 -11.74 8.26
N ALA A 151 -25.31 -12.21 9.32
CA ALA A 151 -26.68 -12.70 9.24
C ALA A 151 -27.68 -11.56 8.95
N ALA A 152 -27.40 -10.35 9.42
CA ALA A 152 -28.18 -9.15 9.07
C ALA A 152 -27.91 -8.69 7.62
N ALA A 153 -26.70 -8.86 7.08
CA ALA A 153 -26.33 -8.48 5.71
C ALA A 153 -26.56 -9.59 4.66
N ALA A 154 -26.45 -10.85 5.08
CA ALA A 154 -26.71 -12.07 4.33
C ALA A 154 -28.12 -12.62 4.57
N GLY A 155 -29.03 -11.79 5.11
CA GLY A 155 -30.46 -12.00 5.08
C GLY A 155 -30.95 -12.11 3.63
N THR A 156 -30.77 -13.31 3.06
CA THR A 156 -31.33 -13.83 1.81
C THR A 156 -31.02 -13.02 0.53
N VAL A 157 -29.95 -13.42 -0.17
CA VAL A 157 -29.81 -13.23 -1.63
C VAL A 157 -29.83 -14.58 -2.38
N ASP A 158 -30.20 -15.67 -1.70
CA ASP A 158 -30.68 -16.89 -2.37
C ASP A 158 -32.13 -16.68 -2.84
N ASP A 159 -32.35 -15.61 -3.60
CA ASP A 159 -33.53 -15.51 -4.44
C ASP A 159 -33.18 -16.21 -5.76
N PRO A 160 -33.74 -17.42 -6.00
CA PRO A 160 -33.44 -18.19 -7.20
C PRO A 160 -33.86 -17.46 -8.49
N GLU A 161 -34.65 -16.39 -8.41
CA GLU A 161 -35.07 -15.58 -9.56
C GLU A 161 -34.02 -14.55 -10.01
N LEU A 162 -33.01 -14.24 -9.20
CA LEU A 162 -31.98 -13.25 -9.56
C LEU A 162 -30.93 -13.83 -10.52
N THR A 163 -30.60 -13.07 -11.56
CA THR A 163 -29.45 -13.35 -12.45
C THR A 163 -28.13 -13.26 -11.69
N PRO A 164 -27.05 -13.93 -12.15
CA PRO A 164 -25.72 -13.82 -11.53
C PRO A 164 -25.24 -12.38 -11.35
N GLU A 165 -25.47 -11.52 -12.35
CA GLU A 165 -25.09 -10.11 -12.33
C GLU A 165 -25.86 -9.33 -11.25
N GLN A 166 -27.17 -9.58 -11.10
CA GLN A 166 -27.98 -8.93 -10.07
C GLN A 166 -27.58 -9.38 -8.66
N ARG A 167 -27.19 -10.65 -8.46
CA ARG A 167 -26.68 -11.12 -7.16
C ARG A 167 -25.38 -10.43 -6.79
N LEU A 168 -24.47 -10.30 -7.77
CA LEU A 168 -23.19 -9.65 -7.59
C LEU A 168 -23.35 -8.16 -7.23
N GLU A 169 -24.31 -7.49 -7.88
CA GLU A 169 -24.67 -6.11 -7.56
C GLU A 169 -25.21 -5.99 -6.13
N LYS A 170 -26.14 -6.86 -5.73
CA LYS A 170 -26.70 -6.84 -4.37
C LYS A 170 -25.63 -7.12 -3.30
N GLN A 171 -24.68 -8.02 -3.58
CA GLN A 171 -23.52 -8.25 -2.69
C GLN A 171 -22.63 -7.01 -2.59
N ARG A 172 -22.38 -6.32 -3.71
CA ARG A 172 -21.62 -5.07 -3.75
C ARG A 172 -22.28 -3.98 -2.93
N GLU A 173 -23.59 -3.79 -3.10
CA GLU A 173 -24.39 -2.83 -2.34
C GLU A 173 -24.39 -3.14 -0.84
N ALA A 174 -24.57 -4.41 -0.46
CA ALA A 174 -24.54 -4.86 0.93
C ALA A 174 -23.18 -4.60 1.60
N PHE A 175 -22.08 -4.89 0.89
CA PHE A 175 -20.73 -4.60 1.39
C PHE A 175 -20.53 -3.11 1.64
N TRP A 176 -20.85 -2.25 0.67
CA TRP A 176 -20.67 -0.81 0.84
C TRP A 176 -21.60 -0.22 1.90
N THR A 177 -22.83 -0.73 2.02
CA THR A 177 -23.75 -0.35 3.10
C THR A 177 -23.14 -0.65 4.47
N ARG A 178 -22.48 -1.80 4.63
CA ARG A 178 -21.74 -2.13 5.85
C ARG A 178 -20.54 -1.20 6.06
N GLN A 179 -19.75 -0.94 5.01
CA GLN A 179 -18.60 -0.03 5.09
C GLN A 179 -19.00 1.39 5.47
N ASP A 180 -20.10 1.91 4.91
CA ASP A 180 -20.63 3.25 5.20
C ASP A 180 -21.07 3.42 6.67
N GLY A 181 -21.26 2.33 7.40
CA GLY A 181 -21.48 2.33 8.85
C GLY A 181 -20.21 2.56 9.68
N TYR A 182 -19.01 2.41 9.11
CA TYR A 182 -17.74 2.64 9.78
C TYR A 182 -17.16 4.02 9.45
N THR A 183 -16.47 4.62 10.42
CA THR A 183 -15.71 5.86 10.21
C THR A 183 -14.49 5.64 9.32
N CYS A 184 -13.96 4.42 9.27
CA CYS A 184 -12.85 4.01 8.43
C CYS A 184 -13.23 2.73 7.69
N TRP A 185 -13.25 2.79 6.36
CA TRP A 185 -13.57 1.63 5.54
C TRP A 185 -12.45 0.61 5.59
N GLN A 186 -12.79 -0.66 5.75
CA GLN A 186 -11.85 -1.77 5.74
C GLN A 186 -11.99 -2.52 4.42
N VAL A 187 -10.94 -2.47 3.60
CA VAL A 187 -10.94 -3.06 2.26
C VAL A 187 -9.65 -3.84 2.03
N PRO A 188 -9.65 -4.92 1.25
CA PRO A 188 -8.42 -5.60 0.89
C PRO A 188 -7.51 -4.65 0.09
N PHE A 189 -6.22 -4.66 0.41
CA PHE A 189 -5.22 -3.84 -0.29
C PHE A 189 -5.12 -4.24 -1.78
N ALA A 190 -5.14 -5.55 -2.06
CA ALA A 190 -5.01 -6.13 -3.40
C ALA A 190 -6.34 -6.69 -3.95
N LEU A 191 -6.26 -7.43 -5.06
CA LEU A 191 -7.39 -8.19 -5.58
C LEU A 191 -7.74 -9.33 -4.61
N ASN A 192 -8.97 -9.34 -4.08
CA ASN A 192 -9.46 -10.42 -3.23
C ASN A 192 -10.94 -10.70 -3.53
N ARG A 193 -11.21 -11.66 -4.42
CA ARG A 193 -12.57 -12.04 -4.83
C ARG A 193 -13.35 -12.78 -3.75
N SER A 194 -12.67 -13.35 -2.74
CA SER A 194 -13.35 -13.98 -1.61
C SER A 194 -14.03 -12.93 -0.72
N LYS A 195 -13.41 -11.75 -0.54
CA LYS A 195 -13.98 -10.63 0.22
C LYS A 195 -14.81 -9.67 -0.64
N MET A 196 -14.40 -9.45 -1.89
CA MET A 196 -15.08 -8.58 -2.85
C MET A 196 -15.25 -9.30 -4.20
N PRO A 197 -16.25 -10.19 -4.35
CA PRO A 197 -16.42 -11.02 -5.54
C PRO A 197 -16.67 -10.24 -6.83
N TRP A 198 -17.09 -8.98 -6.74
CA TRP A 198 -17.35 -8.10 -7.88
C TRP A 198 -16.11 -7.37 -8.43
N LEU A 199 -14.92 -7.61 -7.87
CA LEU A 199 -13.69 -7.03 -8.41
C LEU A 199 -13.37 -7.62 -9.78
N LYS A 200 -13.14 -6.74 -10.76
CA LYS A 200 -12.65 -7.12 -12.09
C LYS A 200 -11.20 -7.56 -12.02
N ASP A 201 -10.74 -8.28 -13.05
CA ASP A 201 -9.33 -8.63 -13.16
C ASP A 201 -8.49 -7.34 -13.21
N GLY A 202 -7.43 -7.28 -12.38
CA GLY A 202 -6.58 -6.10 -12.23
C GLY A 202 -7.12 -4.99 -11.33
N GLU A 203 -8.36 -5.06 -10.83
CA GLU A 203 -8.85 -4.13 -9.80
C GLU A 203 -8.40 -4.58 -8.41
N THR A 204 -7.99 -3.62 -7.57
CA THR A 204 -7.73 -3.87 -6.15
C THR A 204 -8.84 -3.29 -5.29
N GLY A 205 -9.06 -3.85 -4.09
CA GLY A 205 -10.04 -3.30 -3.15
C GLY A 205 -9.73 -1.84 -2.78
N LEU A 206 -8.45 -1.52 -2.59
CA LEU A 206 -8.00 -0.15 -2.34
C LEU A 206 -8.37 0.80 -3.50
N ALA A 207 -8.10 0.41 -4.75
CA ALA A 207 -8.39 1.26 -5.90
C ALA A 207 -9.90 1.55 -6.03
N VAL A 208 -10.75 0.54 -5.82
CA VAL A 208 -12.21 0.71 -5.83
C VAL A 208 -12.69 1.60 -4.68
N ALA A 209 -12.12 1.43 -3.47
CA ALA A 209 -12.45 2.25 -2.32
C ALA A 209 -12.05 3.71 -2.52
N MET A 210 -10.85 3.96 -3.05
CA MET A 210 -10.41 5.31 -3.39
C MET A 210 -11.30 5.95 -4.45
N LYS A 211 -11.70 5.18 -5.47
CA LYS A 211 -12.64 5.67 -6.49
C LYS A 211 -13.99 6.05 -5.89
N ARG A 212 -14.60 5.19 -5.06
CA ARG A 212 -15.86 5.48 -4.35
C ARG A 212 -15.73 6.72 -3.45
N CYS A 213 -14.63 6.82 -2.71
CA CYS A 213 -14.33 7.98 -1.87
C CYS A 213 -14.35 9.28 -2.70
N ARG A 214 -13.69 9.27 -3.87
CA ARG A 214 -13.68 10.43 -4.75
C ARG A 214 -15.05 10.75 -5.33
N GLU A 215 -15.84 9.76 -5.72
CA GLU A 215 -17.23 9.93 -6.19
C GLU A 215 -18.14 10.57 -5.12
N MET A 216 -17.82 10.40 -3.82
CA MET A 216 -18.48 11.09 -2.71
C MET A 216 -17.98 12.53 -2.51
N GLY A 217 -17.06 13.01 -3.34
CA GLY A 217 -16.45 14.33 -3.20
C GLY A 217 -15.47 14.43 -2.03
N LYS A 218 -14.97 13.30 -1.52
CA LYS A 218 -14.00 13.24 -0.41
C LYS A 218 -12.61 12.87 -0.92
N THR A 219 -11.59 13.32 -0.19
CA THR A 219 -10.20 12.93 -0.42
C THR A 219 -9.86 11.67 0.39
N PRO A 220 -9.24 10.63 -0.21
CA PRO A 220 -8.85 9.43 0.54
C PRO A 220 -7.82 9.73 1.63
N LEU A 221 -8.10 9.28 2.85
CA LEU A 221 -7.16 9.22 3.97
C LEU A 221 -6.86 7.75 4.26
N LEU A 222 -5.71 7.28 3.79
CA LEU A 222 -5.27 5.91 3.98
C LEU A 222 -4.65 5.76 5.37
N VAL A 223 -5.28 4.96 6.22
CA VAL A 223 -4.85 4.68 7.58
C VAL A 223 -4.02 3.41 7.54
N ASP A 224 -2.70 3.57 7.47
CA ASP A 224 -1.76 2.46 7.41
C ASP A 224 -1.35 2.07 8.83
N THR A 225 -2.10 1.14 9.41
CA THR A 225 -1.77 0.56 10.72
C THR A 225 -0.80 -0.60 10.65
N SER A 226 -0.33 -0.96 9.45
CA SER A 226 0.61 -2.06 9.30
C SER A 226 1.96 -1.66 9.89
N TYR A 227 2.58 -2.55 10.67
CA TYR A 227 3.93 -2.33 11.18
C TYR A 227 4.92 -2.10 10.02
N GLU A 228 4.65 -2.73 8.88
CA GLU A 228 5.47 -2.71 7.68
C GLU A 228 5.20 -1.51 6.76
N GLN A 229 4.25 -0.63 7.10
CA GLN A 229 3.89 0.56 6.33
C GLN A 229 3.63 0.25 4.84
N VAL A 230 2.84 -0.80 4.58
CA VAL A 230 2.58 -1.36 3.24
C VAL A 230 2.07 -0.30 2.26
N VAL A 231 1.17 0.58 2.71
CA VAL A 231 0.57 1.62 1.87
C VAL A 231 1.60 2.68 1.53
N ILE A 232 2.39 3.09 2.52
CA ILE A 232 3.44 4.10 2.33
C ILE A 232 4.51 3.57 1.38
N ASN A 233 4.96 2.33 1.59
CA ASN A 233 5.95 1.68 0.73
C ASN A 233 5.45 1.49 -0.70
N TRP A 234 4.16 1.17 -0.87
CA TRP A 234 3.54 1.12 -2.19
C TRP A 234 3.56 2.48 -2.88
N LEU A 235 3.11 3.55 -2.19
CA LEU A 235 3.13 4.91 -2.73
C LEU A 235 4.55 5.37 -3.08
N ASP A 236 5.53 5.08 -2.22
CA ASP A 236 6.94 5.41 -2.47
C ASP A 236 7.52 4.58 -3.64
N GLY A 237 7.04 3.35 -3.82
CA GLY A 237 7.40 2.46 -4.93
C GLY A 237 6.84 2.87 -6.30
N LEU A 238 5.84 3.77 -6.35
CA LEU A 238 5.31 4.31 -7.61
C LEU A 238 6.25 5.32 -8.29
N GLY A 239 7.38 5.68 -7.65
CA GLY A 239 8.43 6.50 -8.24
C GLY A 239 7.94 7.88 -8.64
N GLU A 240 8.25 8.30 -9.87
CA GLU A 240 7.94 9.66 -10.37
C GLU A 240 6.45 9.96 -10.49
N ALA A 241 5.57 8.94 -10.39
CA ALA A 241 4.12 9.12 -10.43
C ALA A 241 3.52 9.75 -9.14
N VAL A 242 4.32 9.87 -8.08
CA VAL A 242 3.91 10.39 -6.77
C VAL A 242 4.86 11.49 -6.30
N LEU A 243 4.30 12.59 -5.80
CA LEU A 243 5.04 13.62 -5.07
C LEU A 243 4.63 13.61 -3.61
N THR A 244 5.56 13.28 -2.72
CA THR A 244 5.29 13.17 -1.28
C THR A 244 5.61 14.48 -0.55
N LEU A 245 4.58 15.05 0.07
CA LEU A 245 4.67 16.14 1.03
C LEU A 245 4.64 15.53 2.44
N ASP A 246 5.81 15.42 3.08
CA ASP A 246 5.92 14.89 4.44
C ASP A 246 5.68 16.01 5.47
N ALA A 247 4.46 16.02 6.02
CA ALA A 247 3.99 17.02 6.97
C ALA A 247 4.83 17.04 8.25
N HIS A 248 5.37 15.90 8.68
CA HIS A 248 6.21 15.82 9.87
C HIS A 248 7.59 16.41 9.59
N GLN A 249 8.17 16.12 8.44
CA GLN A 249 9.46 16.66 8.05
C GLN A 249 9.43 18.19 7.89
N MET A 250 8.34 18.74 7.35
CA MET A 250 8.13 20.19 7.26
C MET A 250 8.26 20.87 8.63
N PHE A 251 7.57 20.33 9.65
CA PHE A 251 7.66 20.82 11.03
C PHE A 251 9.05 20.65 11.63
N LEU A 252 9.69 19.50 11.41
CA LEU A 252 11.03 19.23 11.94
C LEU A 252 12.07 20.18 11.36
N ASP A 253 11.98 20.52 10.07
CA ASP A 253 12.92 21.41 9.40
C ASP A 253 12.85 22.84 9.93
N GLU A 254 11.64 23.35 10.16
CA GLU A 254 11.46 24.67 10.79
C GLU A 254 11.98 24.68 12.23
N ARG A 255 11.67 23.63 13.00
CA ARG A 255 12.14 23.51 14.39
C ARG A 255 13.65 23.40 14.46
N ALA A 256 14.28 22.75 13.49
CA ALA A 256 15.73 22.63 13.36
C ALA A 256 16.38 23.84 12.65
N ALA A 257 15.58 24.82 12.19
CA ALA A 257 16.00 25.96 11.38
C ALA A 257 16.78 25.58 10.09
N THR A 258 16.57 24.37 9.56
CA THR A 258 17.18 23.93 8.29
C THR A 258 16.44 24.51 7.08
N ARG A 259 15.14 24.76 7.21
CA ARG A 259 14.33 25.52 6.25
C ARG A 259 13.50 26.56 6.99
N SER A 260 13.36 27.75 6.40
CA SER A 260 12.43 28.75 6.94
C SER A 260 10.98 28.36 6.64
N HIS A 261 10.04 28.82 7.45
CA HIS A 261 8.60 28.63 7.19
C HIS A 261 8.20 29.06 5.77
N LYS A 262 8.74 30.20 5.31
CA LYS A 262 8.50 30.71 3.96
C LYS A 262 9.01 29.75 2.87
N ASP A 263 10.17 29.14 3.07
CA ASP A 263 10.71 28.14 2.13
C ASP A 263 9.87 26.87 2.12
N VAL A 264 9.46 26.39 3.30
CA VAL A 264 8.56 25.22 3.43
C VAL A 264 7.24 25.45 2.69
N MET A 265 6.61 26.61 2.87
CA MET A 265 5.37 26.96 2.18
C MET A 265 5.58 27.16 0.68
N ARG A 266 6.70 27.77 0.27
CA ARG A 266 7.06 27.91 -1.16
C ARG A 266 7.24 26.55 -1.82
N ASP A 267 7.96 25.63 -1.18
CA ASP A 267 8.25 24.30 -1.73
C ASP A 267 6.96 23.46 -1.79
N SER A 268 6.09 23.56 -0.78
CA SER A 268 4.76 22.91 -0.76
C SER A 268 3.88 23.40 -1.93
N ARG A 269 3.87 24.72 -2.19
CA ARG A 269 3.20 25.31 -3.35
C ARG A 269 3.73 24.75 -4.66
N LEU A 270 5.06 24.74 -4.84
CA LEU A 270 5.68 24.24 -6.07
C LEU A 270 5.38 22.75 -6.30
N MET A 271 5.32 21.96 -5.24
CA MET A 271 4.97 20.54 -5.32
C MET A 271 3.53 20.34 -5.79
N LEU A 272 2.58 21.11 -5.24
CA LEU A 272 1.18 21.09 -5.70
C LEU A 272 1.06 21.50 -7.17
N ILE A 273 1.74 22.58 -7.58
CA ILE A 273 1.78 23.02 -8.99
C ILE A 273 2.33 21.94 -9.90
N LYS A 274 3.44 21.30 -9.52
CA LYS A 274 4.04 20.20 -10.29
C LYS A 274 3.06 19.03 -10.40
N ALA A 275 2.46 18.60 -9.30
CA ALA A 275 1.49 17.51 -9.30
C ALA A 275 0.31 17.80 -10.24
N MET A 276 -0.24 19.02 -10.18
CA MET A 276 -1.33 19.46 -11.07
C MET A 276 -0.91 19.44 -12.54
N ARG A 277 0.27 19.99 -12.87
CA ARG A 277 0.74 20.11 -14.25
C ARG A 277 1.05 18.76 -14.88
N GLU A 278 1.70 17.88 -14.13
CA GLU A 278 2.18 16.58 -14.62
C GLU A 278 1.16 15.46 -14.40
N GLY A 279 0.08 15.71 -13.67
CA GLY A 279 -0.99 14.74 -13.47
C GLY A 279 -0.58 13.65 -12.48
N LEU A 280 0.23 14.03 -11.48
CA LEU A 280 0.79 13.12 -10.49
C LEU A 280 -0.12 13.03 -9.26
N THR A 281 0.11 11.99 -8.47
CA THR A 281 -0.51 11.89 -7.16
C THR A 281 0.25 12.75 -6.16
N LEU A 282 -0.40 13.76 -5.59
CA LEU A 282 0.13 14.47 -4.42
C LEU A 282 -0.18 13.67 -3.16
N HIS A 283 0.84 13.07 -2.58
CA HIS A 283 0.77 12.27 -1.37
C HIS A 283 1.11 13.13 -0.14
N ILE A 284 0.12 13.43 0.69
CA ILE A 284 0.31 14.18 1.94
C ILE A 284 0.46 13.17 3.09
N ARG A 285 1.68 13.04 3.60
CA ARG A 285 2.00 12.06 4.65
C ARG A 285 1.86 12.68 6.04
N MET A 286 0.91 12.16 6.83
CA MET A 286 0.54 12.66 8.15
C MET A 286 0.98 11.70 9.26
N ASN A 287 2.27 11.77 9.60
CA ASN A 287 2.89 10.95 10.65
C ASN A 287 2.82 11.60 12.04
N ASN A 288 2.35 12.85 12.14
CA ASN A 288 2.30 13.60 13.39
C ASN A 288 1.11 14.57 13.39
N LYS A 289 0.51 14.80 14.56
CA LYS A 289 -0.62 15.70 14.76
C LYS A 289 -0.25 17.19 14.83
N VAL A 290 1.04 17.52 15.01
CA VAL A 290 1.50 18.91 15.22
C VAL A 290 1.41 19.75 13.94
N THR A 291 1.40 19.11 12.76
CA THR A 291 1.30 19.83 11.48
C THR A 291 -0.14 20.25 11.22
N GLU A 292 -0.45 21.49 11.55
CA GLU A 292 -1.81 22.05 11.46
C GLU A 292 -2.09 22.68 10.08
N PHE A 293 -2.88 21.97 9.26
CA PHE A 293 -3.41 22.52 8.01
C PHE A 293 -4.71 23.30 8.28
N THR A 294 -5.61 22.84 9.16
CA THR A 294 -6.84 23.61 9.44
C THR A 294 -6.60 24.87 10.28
N GLY A 295 -5.54 24.89 11.09
CA GLY A 295 -5.14 26.04 11.91
C GLY A 295 -4.50 27.19 11.12
N GLY A 296 -4.26 27.01 9.82
CA GLY A 296 -3.67 28.03 8.95
C GLY A 296 -2.15 28.14 9.02
N LEU A 297 -1.48 27.23 9.74
CA LEU A 297 0.00 27.23 9.81
C LEU A 297 0.59 26.71 8.51
N TYR A 298 0.16 25.53 8.05
CA TYR A 298 0.65 24.90 6.82
C TYR A 298 -0.35 24.96 5.66
N CYS A 299 -1.35 25.84 5.79
CA CYS A 299 -2.31 26.14 4.74
C CYS A 299 -2.61 27.63 4.68
N ASP A 300 -2.52 28.19 3.48
CA ASP A 300 -2.99 29.53 3.17
C ASP A 300 -3.45 29.56 1.71
N GLU A 301 -4.31 30.50 1.36
CA GLU A 301 -4.93 30.60 0.03
C GLU A 301 -3.93 30.91 -1.10
N GLU A 302 -2.73 31.42 -0.78
CA GLU A 302 -1.74 31.86 -1.76
C GLU A 302 -0.58 30.87 -1.97
N SER A 303 -0.39 29.92 -1.04
CA SER A 303 0.67 28.90 -1.12
C SER A 303 0.12 27.48 -1.13
N PHE A 304 -0.73 27.11 -0.16
CA PHE A 304 -1.23 25.74 -0.03
C PHE A 304 -2.67 25.73 0.50
N PRO A 305 -3.68 25.91 -0.36
CA PRO A 305 -5.05 26.16 0.08
C PRO A 305 -5.67 24.90 0.68
N LEU A 306 -6.48 25.07 1.72
CA LEU A 306 -7.18 23.97 2.39
C LEU A 306 -8.13 23.20 1.45
N SER A 307 -8.49 23.81 0.30
CA SER A 307 -9.26 23.16 -0.76
C SER A 307 -8.54 21.97 -1.42
N VAL A 308 -7.24 21.80 -1.21
CA VAL A 308 -6.48 20.61 -1.68
C VAL A 308 -7.05 19.30 -1.12
N PHE A 309 -7.70 19.36 0.05
CA PHE A 309 -8.35 18.22 0.68
C PHE A 309 -9.82 18.04 0.25
N ASP A 310 -10.32 18.80 -0.71
CA ASP A 310 -11.70 18.69 -1.22
C ASP A 310 -11.70 18.14 -2.64
N GLN A 311 -12.10 16.88 -2.81
CA GLN A 311 -12.11 16.25 -4.13
C GLN A 311 -13.02 16.97 -5.12
N ARG A 312 -14.09 17.65 -4.68
CA ARG A 312 -14.99 18.39 -5.58
C ARG A 312 -14.28 19.57 -6.24
N VAL A 313 -13.31 20.18 -5.54
CA VAL A 313 -12.47 21.25 -6.09
C VAL A 313 -11.49 20.68 -7.12
N ILE A 314 -10.96 19.48 -6.87
CA ILE A 314 -10.10 18.77 -7.84
C ILE A 314 -10.92 18.36 -9.07
N ASP A 315 -12.14 17.89 -8.89
CA ASP A 315 -13.03 17.50 -9.99
C ASP A 315 -13.42 18.72 -10.83
N ASP A 316 -13.74 19.86 -10.21
CA ASP A 316 -13.97 21.12 -10.95
C ASP A 316 -12.71 21.57 -11.71
N LEU A 317 -11.53 21.49 -11.08
CA LEU A 317 -10.26 21.78 -11.74
C LEU A 317 -10.10 20.94 -13.01
N LEU A 318 -10.25 19.62 -12.90
CA LEU A 318 -10.00 18.70 -14.00
C LEU A 318 -11.10 18.76 -15.06
N LYS A 319 -12.33 19.05 -14.67
CA LYS A 319 -13.44 19.22 -15.62
C LYS A 319 -13.29 20.51 -16.42
N SER A 320 -12.94 21.61 -15.75
CA SER A 320 -13.03 22.96 -16.31
C SER A 320 -11.69 23.48 -16.87
N PHE A 321 -10.56 22.97 -16.37
CA PHE A 321 -9.21 23.50 -16.65
C PHE A 321 -8.17 22.41 -16.91
N SER A 322 -8.59 21.24 -17.41
CA SER A 322 -7.65 20.20 -17.82
C SER A 322 -7.09 20.44 -19.22
N THR A 323 -5.90 19.90 -19.52
CA THR A 323 -5.35 19.81 -20.87
C THR A 323 -6.24 19.02 -21.83
N SER A 324 -7.14 18.19 -21.31
CA SER A 324 -8.13 17.43 -22.08
C SER A 324 -9.48 18.15 -22.25
N THR A 325 -9.70 19.26 -21.53
CA THR A 325 -10.96 20.00 -21.57
C THR A 325 -11.07 20.79 -22.88
N PRO A 326 -12.19 20.68 -23.63
CA PRO A 326 -12.43 21.51 -24.80
C PRO A 326 -12.45 22.99 -24.47
N ILE A 327 -11.92 23.82 -25.36
CA ILE A 327 -11.96 25.29 -25.20
C ILE A 327 -13.44 25.73 -25.17
N PRO A 328 -13.84 26.60 -24.22
CA PRO A 328 -15.21 27.10 -24.15
C PRO A 328 -15.68 27.75 -25.46
N PRO A 329 -16.95 27.57 -25.86
CA PRO A 329 -17.48 28.20 -27.06
C PRO A 329 -17.30 29.72 -27.05
N GLY A 330 -16.85 30.28 -28.18
CA GLY A 330 -16.63 31.72 -28.31
C GLY A 330 -15.26 32.22 -27.83
N LEU A 331 -14.40 31.32 -27.33
CA LEU A 331 -12.99 31.61 -27.07
C LEU A 331 -12.10 30.87 -28.08
N ASP A 332 -10.87 31.38 -28.26
CA ASP A 332 -9.83 30.70 -29.03
C ASP A 332 -8.68 30.22 -28.11
N LYS A 333 -7.78 29.43 -28.68
CA LYS A 333 -6.64 28.85 -27.94
C LYS A 333 -5.66 29.93 -27.43
N ALA A 334 -5.60 31.09 -28.08
CA ALA A 334 -4.70 32.17 -27.70
C ALA A 334 -5.24 33.01 -26.52
N THR A 335 -6.56 33.07 -26.36
CA THR A 335 -7.25 33.88 -25.34
C THR A 335 -7.62 33.08 -24.10
N TRP A 336 -7.79 31.76 -24.24
CA TRP A 336 -8.08 30.88 -23.12
C TRP A 336 -6.80 30.51 -22.34
N LEU A 337 -6.52 31.25 -21.26
CA LEU A 337 -5.36 30.99 -20.40
C LEU A 337 -5.65 29.99 -19.27
N GLY A 338 -6.80 29.32 -19.33
CA GLY A 338 -7.18 28.27 -18.40
C GLY A 338 -7.36 28.77 -16.97
N LEU A 339 -6.80 28.03 -16.02
CA LEU A 339 -6.97 28.29 -14.59
C LEU A 339 -6.44 29.67 -14.18
N TRP A 340 -5.40 30.17 -14.84
CA TRP A 340 -4.74 31.44 -14.49
C TRP A 340 -5.70 32.64 -14.46
N GLN A 341 -6.71 32.65 -15.35
CA GLN A 341 -7.71 33.72 -15.44
C GLN A 341 -8.79 33.66 -14.36
N LYS A 342 -8.79 32.64 -13.49
CA LYS A 342 -9.85 32.36 -12.51
C LYS A 342 -9.44 32.60 -11.07
N LYS A 343 -8.51 33.53 -10.80
CA LYS A 343 -8.04 33.87 -9.44
C LYS A 343 -9.15 34.22 -8.45
N GLU A 344 -10.21 34.86 -8.93
CA GLU A 344 -11.37 35.25 -8.11
C GLU A 344 -12.33 34.09 -7.81
N VAL A 345 -12.23 32.98 -8.54
CA VAL A 345 -13.25 31.91 -8.52
C VAL A 345 -12.68 30.58 -8.05
N HIS A 346 -11.48 30.20 -8.53
CA HIS A 346 -10.91 28.90 -8.26
C HIS A 346 -9.73 29.02 -7.28
N PRO A 347 -9.72 28.27 -6.16
CA PRO A 347 -8.69 28.41 -5.12
C PRO A 347 -7.29 28.09 -5.65
N PHE A 348 -7.12 27.06 -6.48
CA PHE A 348 -5.82 26.76 -7.09
C PHE A 348 -5.33 27.80 -8.11
N ALA A 349 -6.17 28.75 -8.55
CA ALA A 349 -5.67 29.85 -9.38
C ALA A 349 -4.88 30.87 -8.56
N LYS A 350 -5.18 31.01 -7.26
CA LYS A 350 -4.52 31.97 -6.35
C LYS A 350 -3.07 31.59 -6.03
N ILE A 351 -2.74 30.30 -6.08
CA ILE A 351 -1.37 29.82 -5.83
C ILE A 351 -0.42 29.98 -7.03
N LEU A 352 -0.96 30.23 -8.22
CA LEU A 352 -0.16 30.39 -9.43
C LEU A 352 0.63 31.70 -9.39
N ARG A 353 1.83 31.66 -9.99
CA ARG A 353 2.69 32.81 -10.27
C ARG A 353 3.07 32.80 -11.76
N GLU A 354 3.56 33.92 -12.29
CA GLU A 354 3.97 34.01 -13.70
C GLU A 354 4.96 32.91 -14.15
N PRO A 355 5.96 32.50 -13.34
CA PRO A 355 6.86 31.40 -13.70
C PRO A 355 6.18 30.03 -13.78
N ASP A 356 4.96 29.89 -13.24
CA ASP A 356 4.20 28.65 -13.25
C ASP A 356 3.40 28.49 -14.57
N LEU A 357 3.44 29.45 -15.49
CA LEU A 357 2.62 29.45 -16.69
C LEU A 357 3.33 28.78 -17.88
N THR A 358 2.56 28.31 -18.85
CA THR A 358 3.08 27.89 -20.15
C THR A 358 3.65 29.09 -20.90
N ILE A 359 4.35 28.84 -22.02
CA ILE A 359 4.86 29.89 -22.91
C ILE A 359 3.72 30.81 -23.40
N ASP A 360 2.52 30.25 -23.57
CA ASP A 360 1.32 30.99 -23.97
C ASP A 360 0.65 31.75 -22.80
N GLY A 361 1.23 31.71 -21.59
CA GLY A 361 0.73 32.41 -20.41
C GLY A 361 -0.46 31.73 -19.70
N GLY A 362 -0.76 30.47 -20.04
CA GLY A 362 -1.86 29.71 -19.45
C GLY A 362 -1.43 28.69 -18.40
N PHE A 363 -2.40 28.15 -17.67
CA PHE A 363 -2.19 26.98 -16.82
C PHE A 363 -3.33 25.97 -16.97
N PHE A 364 -2.96 24.71 -17.18
CA PHE A 364 -3.89 23.60 -17.34
C PHE A 364 -3.39 22.40 -16.54
N ALA A 365 -4.30 21.74 -15.81
CA ALA A 365 -3.98 20.54 -15.06
C ALA A 365 -4.01 19.30 -15.97
N ALA A 366 -3.14 18.34 -15.74
CA ALA A 366 -3.21 17.06 -16.43
C ALA A 366 -4.28 16.15 -15.76
N PRO A 367 -5.03 15.33 -16.54
CA PRO A 367 -6.15 14.53 -16.04
C PRO A 367 -5.84 13.58 -14.87
N GLY A 368 -4.58 13.15 -14.72
CA GLY A 368 -4.16 12.21 -13.68
C GLY A 368 -3.99 12.82 -12.28
N PHE A 369 -4.01 14.15 -12.17
CA PHE A 369 -3.74 14.82 -10.89
C PHE A 369 -4.76 14.40 -9.84
N ASN A 370 -4.25 13.94 -8.70
CA ASN A 370 -5.10 13.55 -7.60
C ASN A 370 -4.36 13.70 -6.26
N VAL A 371 -5.11 13.75 -5.17
CA VAL A 371 -4.56 13.88 -3.81
C VAL A 371 -4.88 12.62 -3.00
N VAL A 372 -3.92 12.16 -2.22
CA VAL A 372 -4.08 11.11 -1.22
C VAL A 372 -3.41 11.55 0.07
N VAL A 373 -4.04 11.28 1.21
CA VAL A 373 -3.47 11.52 2.54
C VAL A 373 -3.16 10.18 3.17
N THR A 374 -2.04 10.04 3.87
CA THR A 374 -1.73 8.83 4.66
C THR A 374 -1.51 9.17 6.12
N THR A 375 -1.77 8.23 7.01
CA THR A 375 -1.37 8.34 8.42
C THR A 375 -1.03 6.96 8.98
N THR A 376 -0.17 6.94 10.00
CA THR A 376 0.21 5.74 10.74
C THR A 376 -0.47 5.65 12.12
N PHE A 377 -1.37 6.58 12.44
CA PHE A 377 -2.21 6.46 13.64
C PHE A 377 -3.15 5.26 13.54
N LYS A 378 -3.48 4.65 14.67
CA LYS A 378 -4.42 3.51 14.71
C LYS A 378 -5.82 3.91 14.23
N VAL A 379 -6.57 2.93 13.72
CA VAL A 379 -7.93 3.13 13.18
C VAL A 379 -8.90 3.75 14.21
N ASP A 380 -8.77 3.40 15.48
CA ASP A 380 -9.59 3.92 16.57
C ASP A 380 -9.15 5.30 17.07
N GLU A 381 -7.90 5.70 16.80
CA GLU A 381 -7.31 6.94 17.34
C GLU A 381 -7.18 8.05 16.29
N TYR A 382 -7.01 7.73 14.99
CA TYR A 382 -6.57 8.70 13.98
C TYR A 382 -7.48 9.92 13.87
N MET A 383 -8.80 9.73 13.97
CA MET A 383 -9.78 10.82 13.94
C MET A 383 -9.52 11.81 15.08
N SER A 384 -9.30 11.32 16.30
CA SER A 384 -9.03 12.17 17.46
C SER A 384 -7.70 12.90 17.34
N MET A 385 -6.69 12.25 16.77
CA MET A 385 -5.35 12.81 16.61
C MET A 385 -5.30 13.87 15.50
N LEU A 386 -6.04 13.67 14.41
CA LEU A 386 -5.96 14.49 13.20
C LEU A 386 -7.08 15.53 13.06
N ARG A 387 -8.13 15.52 13.90
CA ARG A 387 -9.28 16.44 13.78
C ARG A 387 -8.96 17.93 13.74
N ASN A 388 -7.87 18.34 14.38
CA ASN A 388 -7.40 19.74 14.37
C ASN A 388 -6.27 19.96 13.36
N ALA A 389 -5.66 18.90 12.85
CA ALA A 389 -4.59 18.97 11.86
C ALA A 389 -5.18 19.03 10.45
N LEU A 390 -6.21 18.23 10.15
CA LEU A 390 -6.79 18.04 8.82
C LEU A 390 -8.29 18.36 8.81
N PRO A 391 -8.85 18.77 7.66
CA PRO A 391 -10.28 18.95 7.49
C PRO A 391 -10.97 17.58 7.36
N ILE A 392 -11.09 16.84 8.48
CA ILE A 392 -11.57 15.45 8.52
C ILE A 392 -12.93 15.25 7.83
N ASN A 393 -13.80 16.25 7.84
CA ASN A 393 -15.10 16.20 7.16
C ASN A 393 -15.00 16.12 5.63
N ARG A 394 -13.86 16.50 5.04
CA ARG A 394 -13.57 16.37 3.60
C ARG A 394 -12.83 15.07 3.27
N LEU A 395 -12.45 14.29 4.28
CA LEU A 395 -11.69 13.06 4.13
C LEU A 395 -12.58 11.83 4.35
N GLN A 396 -12.19 10.71 3.75
CA GLN A 396 -12.72 9.39 4.07
C GLN A 396 -11.57 8.50 4.51
N GLY A 397 -11.66 8.00 5.75
CA GLY A 397 -10.73 6.98 6.24
C GLY A 397 -10.90 5.68 5.47
N ILE A 398 -9.79 5.13 5.00
CA ILE A 398 -9.71 3.80 4.39
C ILE A 398 -8.53 3.10 5.05
N ASN A 399 -8.76 1.97 5.71
CA ASN A 399 -7.74 1.07 6.20
C ASN A 399 -7.58 -0.08 5.20
N PRO A 400 -6.51 -0.09 4.39
CA PRO A 400 -6.25 -1.17 3.46
C PRO A 400 -5.71 -2.35 4.27
N LEU A 401 -6.53 -3.39 4.42
CA LEU A 401 -6.12 -4.60 5.10
C LEU A 401 -5.18 -5.39 4.19
N PRO A 402 -4.04 -5.89 4.71
CA PRO A 402 -3.27 -6.89 3.98
C PRO A 402 -4.20 -8.06 3.65
N SER A 403 -4.07 -8.64 2.46
CA SER A 403 -4.89 -9.80 2.09
C SER A 403 -4.73 -10.88 3.14
N PRO A 404 -5.82 -11.40 3.74
CA PRO A 404 -5.71 -12.60 4.57
C PRO A 404 -5.21 -13.76 3.69
N VAL A 405 -4.31 -14.54 4.30
CA VAL A 405 -3.69 -15.78 3.82
C VAL A 405 -4.73 -16.76 3.29
#